data_AF-A0A2G8JNS7-F1
#
_entry.id   AF-A0A2G8JNS7-F1
#
_cell.length_a   1.000
_cell.length_b   1.000
_cell.length_c   1.000
_cell.angle_alpha   90.00
_cell.angle_beta   90.00
_cell.angle_gamma   90.00
#
_symmetry.space_group_name_H-M   'P 1'
#
loop_
_entity.id
_entity.type
_entity.pdbx_description
1 polymer ?
#
loop_
_entity_poly.entity_id
_entity_poly.type
_entity_poly.pdbx_seq_one_letter_code
_entity_poly.pdbx_strand_id
1 'polypeptide(L)'
;MKTIKDAYPIPRIDESIDALHGTKWFSTIDLLSGYHQVAMEEADKHKTSFYTPFGLYEYNRMPFGLSNAPGTFQRLMQACLHDQFFTSVLCYLDDILVFSKSFDDHLVNLQRVFDRLRQQGLKIKPSKCTFFQSEVKYLGHRVTADGVRPDPDKVQAVKNWPEPQNVKDLRSFLGFCSFYRRFVVDFAKTAKPLHALVSTSLQNQRAKKETPFLWTNEHQLHSKN
;
A
#
# COMPACT_ATOMS: atom_id res chain seq x y z
N MET A 1 11.79 -25.88 -10.52
CA MET A 1 12.39 -25.22 -9.35
C MET A 1 11.46 -24.10 -8.91
N LYS A 2 11.10 -24.00 -7.62
CA LYS A 2 10.16 -22.98 -7.13
C LYS A 2 10.96 -21.84 -6.50
N THR A 3 10.63 -20.59 -6.83
CA THR A 3 11.29 -19.42 -6.23
C THR A 3 11.13 -19.44 -4.71
N ILE A 4 12.26 -19.29 -4.00
CA ILE A 4 12.26 -19.12 -2.54
C ILE A 4 11.71 -17.72 -2.25
N LYS A 5 10.61 -17.67 -1.51
CA LYS A 5 9.96 -16.40 -1.17
C LYS A 5 10.79 -15.64 -0.16
N ASP A 6 11.01 -14.37 -0.46
CA ASP A 6 11.66 -13.41 0.42
C ASP A 6 10.59 -12.56 1.10
N ALA A 7 10.45 -12.71 2.42
CA ALA A 7 9.46 -12.03 3.23
C ALA A 7 10.02 -10.71 3.79
N TYR A 8 10.69 -9.92 2.95
CA TYR A 8 11.25 -8.65 3.37
C TYR A 8 10.16 -7.73 3.92
N PRO A 9 10.35 -7.11 5.10
CA PRO A 9 9.33 -6.29 5.73
C PRO A 9 9.08 -5.03 4.90
N ILE A 10 7.84 -4.86 4.45
CA ILE A 10 7.37 -3.63 3.85
C ILE A 10 6.73 -2.81 4.97
N PRO A 11 7.15 -1.56 5.20
CA PRO A 11 6.64 -0.73 6.29
C PRO A 11 5.14 -0.57 6.16
N ARG A 12 4.42 -0.68 7.29
CA ARG A 12 3.00 -0.39 7.32
C ARG A 12 2.81 1.11 7.39
N ILE A 13 1.95 1.67 6.55
CA ILE A 13 1.64 3.10 6.63
C ILE A 13 1.16 3.49 8.03
N ASP A 14 0.39 2.62 8.69
CA ASP A 14 -0.08 2.81 10.06
C ASP A 14 1.07 3.08 11.04
N GLU A 15 2.22 2.43 10.88
CA GLU A 15 3.40 2.61 11.75
C GLU A 15 4.13 3.93 11.43
N SER A 16 3.94 4.43 10.21
CA SER A 16 4.57 5.65 9.70
C SER A 16 3.78 6.93 10.01
N ILE A 17 2.54 6.83 10.50
CA ILE A 17 1.66 7.98 10.78
C ILE A 17 2.28 8.92 11.82
N ASP A 18 2.92 8.36 12.85
CA ASP A 18 3.44 9.14 13.98
C ASP A 18 4.58 10.08 13.52
N ALA A 19 5.31 9.71 12.47
CA ALA A 19 6.35 10.54 11.86
C ALA A 19 5.80 11.79 11.14
N LEU A 20 4.53 11.76 10.72
CA LEU A 20 3.88 12.85 9.97
C LEU A 20 3.25 13.91 10.90
N HIS A 21 3.30 13.71 12.22
CA HIS A 21 2.64 14.62 13.14
C HIS A 21 3.29 16.02 13.13
N GLY A 22 2.47 17.05 12.92
CA GLY A 22 2.89 18.47 12.93
C GLY A 22 3.67 18.92 11.69
N THR A 23 3.79 18.08 10.65
CA THR A 23 4.41 18.44 9.37
C THR A 23 3.43 19.22 8.51
N LYS A 24 3.88 20.25 7.78
CA LYS A 24 2.99 21.18 7.05
C LYS A 24 3.19 21.14 5.54
N TRP A 25 4.32 20.60 5.09
CA TRP A 25 4.70 20.58 3.69
C TRP A 25 4.95 19.15 3.25
N PHE A 26 4.32 18.77 2.14
CA PHE A 26 4.33 17.43 1.59
C PHE A 26 4.66 17.46 0.10
N SER A 27 5.43 16.48 -0.34
CA SER A 27 5.68 16.23 -1.76
C SER A 27 5.65 14.73 -2.03
N THR A 28 4.91 14.31 -3.05
CA THR A 28 4.91 12.92 -3.52
C THR A 28 5.79 12.79 -4.76
N ILE A 29 6.67 11.79 -4.76
CA ILE A 29 7.55 11.47 -5.87
C ILE A 29 7.24 10.05 -6.32
N ASP A 30 6.89 9.91 -7.60
CA ASP A 30 6.60 8.63 -8.28
C ASP A 30 7.80 8.28 -9.18
N LEU A 31 8.27 7.04 -9.10
CA LEU A 31 9.40 6.56 -9.92
C LEU A 31 8.92 6.05 -11.29
N LEU A 32 9.66 6.39 -12.34
CA LEU A 32 9.33 5.99 -13.71
C LEU A 32 9.49 4.47 -13.89
N SER A 33 8.38 3.74 -14.06
CA SER A 33 8.42 2.29 -14.30
C SER A 33 9.24 1.56 -13.23
N GLY A 34 8.96 1.81 -11.95
CA GLY A 34 9.76 1.44 -10.76
C GLY A 34 10.60 0.17 -10.93
N TYR A 35 9.98 -1.01 -11.02
CA TYR A 35 10.71 -2.28 -11.10
C TYR A 35 11.65 -2.39 -12.32
N HIS A 36 11.27 -1.83 -13.48
CA HIS A 36 12.13 -1.86 -14.68
C HIS A 36 13.40 -1.01 -14.56
N GLN A 37 13.59 -0.25 -13.48
CA GLN A 37 14.84 0.45 -13.21
C GLN A 37 15.88 -0.45 -12.54
N VAL A 38 15.47 -1.61 -12.00
CA VAL A 38 16.36 -2.57 -11.32
C VAL A 38 16.85 -3.60 -12.33
N ALA A 39 18.16 -3.85 -12.37
CA ALA A 39 18.74 -4.91 -13.19
C ALA A 39 18.32 -6.29 -12.69
N MET A 40 18.07 -7.21 -13.64
CA MET A 40 18.04 -8.63 -13.29
C MET A 40 19.48 -9.14 -13.15
N GLU A 41 19.72 -9.98 -12.16
CA GLU A 41 20.97 -10.73 -12.03
C GLU A 41 21.15 -11.63 -13.27
N GLU A 42 22.34 -11.69 -13.85
CA GLU A 42 22.58 -12.41 -15.12
C GLU A 42 22.20 -13.89 -15.01
N ALA A 43 22.53 -14.52 -13.88
CA ALA A 43 22.20 -15.91 -13.60
C ALA A 43 20.68 -16.17 -13.50
N ASP A 44 19.85 -15.14 -13.30
CA ASP A 44 18.41 -15.25 -13.09
C ASP A 44 17.56 -14.78 -14.27
N LYS A 45 18.15 -14.14 -15.30
CA LYS A 45 17.41 -13.60 -16.46
C LYS A 45 16.56 -14.66 -17.16
N HIS A 46 17.12 -15.84 -17.43
CA HIS A 46 16.42 -16.95 -18.10
C HIS A 46 15.13 -17.39 -17.38
N LYS A 47 15.03 -17.17 -16.05
CA LYS A 47 13.84 -17.48 -15.24
C LYS A 47 12.68 -16.52 -15.50
N THR A 48 12.95 -15.39 -16.13
CA THR A 48 11.95 -14.37 -16.52
C THR A 48 11.48 -14.54 -17.96
N SER A 49 11.83 -15.67 -18.59
CA SER A 49 11.52 -15.88 -19.99
C SER A 49 10.01 -15.92 -20.27
N PHE A 50 9.61 -15.34 -21.40
CA PHE A 50 8.24 -15.33 -21.90
C PHE A 50 8.23 -15.59 -23.40
N TYR A 51 7.15 -16.24 -23.86
CA TYR A 51 7.00 -16.61 -25.25
C TYR A 51 6.11 -15.62 -25.98
N THR A 52 6.51 -15.27 -27.20
CA THR A 52 5.70 -14.53 -28.17
C THR A 52 5.66 -15.31 -29.48
N PRO A 53 4.74 -15.02 -30.42
CA PRO A 53 4.78 -15.61 -31.76
C PRO A 53 6.10 -15.41 -32.52
N PHE A 54 6.93 -14.45 -32.08
CA PHE A 54 8.22 -14.11 -32.70
C PHE A 54 9.43 -14.75 -32.00
N GLY A 55 9.23 -15.49 -30.91
CA GLY A 55 10.30 -16.19 -30.21
C GLY A 55 10.22 -16.10 -28.69
N LEU A 56 11.24 -16.68 -28.05
CA LEU A 56 11.46 -16.65 -26.61
C LEU A 56 12.31 -15.43 -26.24
N TYR A 57 11.82 -14.64 -25.31
CA TYR A 57 12.51 -13.45 -24.80
C TYR A 57 12.69 -13.57 -23.30
N GLU A 58 13.66 -12.84 -22.74
CA GLU A 58 13.90 -12.72 -21.31
C GLU A 58 14.07 -11.25 -20.93
N TYR A 59 13.84 -10.93 -19.65
CA TYR A 59 13.96 -9.57 -19.15
C TYR A 59 15.37 -9.27 -18.66
N ASN A 60 15.94 -8.14 -19.12
CA ASN A 60 17.18 -7.57 -18.57
C ASN A 60 16.96 -6.73 -17.29
N ARG A 61 15.71 -6.33 -17.03
CA ARG A 61 15.29 -5.50 -15.91
C ARG A 61 14.14 -6.17 -15.19
N MET A 62 14.01 -5.96 -13.88
CA MET A 62 13.06 -6.67 -13.03
C MET A 62 11.60 -6.47 -13.51
N PRO A 63 10.94 -7.49 -14.08
CA PRO A 63 9.57 -7.35 -14.57
C PRO A 63 8.56 -7.36 -13.41
N PHE A 64 7.37 -6.85 -13.69
CA PHE A 64 6.22 -7.02 -12.81
C PHE A 64 5.83 -8.49 -12.67
N GLY A 65 5.26 -8.86 -11.52
CA GLY A 65 4.77 -10.21 -11.25
C GLY A 65 5.78 -11.15 -10.60
N LEU A 66 7.06 -10.78 -10.49
CA LEU A 66 8.03 -11.55 -9.72
C LEU A 66 7.69 -11.49 -8.22
N SER A 67 7.68 -12.66 -7.57
CA SER A 67 7.27 -12.78 -6.17
C SER A 67 8.10 -11.94 -5.20
N ASN A 68 9.39 -11.74 -5.50
CA ASN A 68 10.32 -11.01 -4.62
C ASN A 68 10.59 -9.58 -5.11
N ALA A 69 9.98 -9.12 -6.21
CA ALA A 69 10.21 -7.77 -6.73
C ALA A 69 9.88 -6.67 -5.70
N PRO A 70 8.76 -6.73 -4.95
CA PRO A 70 8.47 -5.73 -3.92
C PRO A 70 9.54 -5.66 -2.83
N GLY A 71 10.01 -6.82 -2.33
CA GLY A 71 11.03 -6.88 -1.29
C GLY A 71 12.38 -6.33 -1.76
N THR A 72 12.79 -6.68 -2.99
CA THR A 72 14.01 -6.13 -3.60
C THR A 72 13.94 -4.62 -3.78
N PHE A 73 12.80 -4.11 -4.25
CA PHE A 73 12.63 -2.67 -4.45
C PHE A 73 12.59 -1.91 -3.13
N GLN A 74 11.91 -2.44 -2.10
CA GLN A 74 11.88 -1.84 -0.77
C GLN A 74 13.29 -1.73 -0.17
N ARG A 75 14.12 -2.78 -0.31
CA ARG A 75 15.53 -2.74 0.11
C ARG A 75 16.32 -1.65 -0.59
N LEU A 76 16.17 -1.54 -1.91
CA LEU A 76 16.84 -0.51 -2.70
C LEU A 76 16.48 0.88 -2.18
N MET A 77 15.19 1.14 -1.96
CA MET A 77 14.73 2.45 -1.49
C MET A 77 15.18 2.76 -0.06
N GLN A 78 15.15 1.76 0.83
CA GLN A 78 15.66 1.92 2.18
C GLN A 78 17.17 2.16 2.19
N ALA A 79 17.96 1.46 1.37
CA ALA A 79 19.39 1.74 1.25
C ALA A 79 19.65 3.16 0.69
N CYS A 80 18.88 3.56 -0.32
CA CYS A 80 19.00 4.86 -0.99
C CYS A 80 18.69 6.04 -0.07
N LEU A 81 17.67 5.92 0.78
CA LEU A 81 17.11 7.01 1.60
C LEU A 81 17.20 6.74 3.12
N HIS A 82 18.09 5.85 3.55
CA HIS A 82 18.15 5.34 4.93
C HIS A 82 18.24 6.44 6.00
N ASP A 83 18.97 7.53 5.71
CA ASP A 83 19.22 8.65 6.63
C ASP A 83 18.01 9.59 6.75
N GLN A 84 17.09 9.55 5.80
CA GLN A 84 15.87 10.36 5.79
C GLN A 84 14.62 9.55 6.14
N PHE A 85 14.74 8.23 6.25
CA PHE A 85 13.61 7.34 6.48
C PHE A 85 12.99 7.58 7.86
N PHE A 86 11.66 7.73 7.90
CA PHE A 86 10.87 8.11 9.09
C PHE A 86 11.18 9.48 9.73
N THR A 87 12.18 10.22 9.24
CA THR A 87 12.52 11.57 9.75
C THR A 87 11.99 12.67 8.86
N SER A 88 12.14 12.51 7.54
CA SER A 88 11.62 13.44 6.52
C SER A 88 11.06 12.75 5.28
N VAL A 89 11.19 11.42 5.21
CA VAL A 89 10.75 10.61 4.08
C VAL A 89 10.02 9.36 4.57
N LEU A 90 8.86 9.10 3.99
CA LEU A 90 8.25 7.77 3.97
C LEU A 90 8.38 7.21 2.56
N CYS A 91 8.71 5.93 2.46
CA CYS A 91 8.76 5.26 1.17
C CYS A 91 8.13 3.88 1.27
N TYR A 92 7.21 3.63 0.35
CA TYR A 92 6.54 2.37 0.14
C TYR A 92 6.73 2.00 -1.32
N LEU A 93 7.61 1.04 -1.57
CA LEU A 93 7.98 0.64 -2.93
C LEU A 93 8.38 1.86 -3.78
N ASP A 94 7.65 2.15 -4.85
CA ASP A 94 7.90 3.25 -5.79
C ASP A 94 7.29 4.60 -5.38
N ASP A 95 6.45 4.63 -4.34
CA ASP A 95 5.81 5.83 -3.83
C ASP A 95 6.62 6.45 -2.68
N ILE A 96 7.23 7.62 -2.94
CA ILE A 96 8.02 8.37 -1.95
C ILE A 96 7.21 9.58 -1.49
N LEU A 97 7.05 9.75 -0.18
CA LEU A 97 6.48 10.93 0.45
C LEU A 97 7.59 11.67 1.21
N VAL A 98 7.88 12.90 0.80
CA VAL A 98 8.75 13.82 1.55
C VAL A 98 7.86 14.71 2.40
N PHE A 99 8.25 14.97 3.65
CA PHE A 99 7.47 15.79 4.58
C PHE A 99 8.39 16.65 5.46
N SER A 100 7.93 17.86 5.79
CA SER A 100 8.66 18.81 6.64
C SER A 100 7.73 19.73 7.43
N LYS A 101 8.23 20.31 8.53
CA LYS A 101 7.50 21.29 9.35
C LYS A 101 7.56 22.71 8.78
N SER A 102 8.67 23.08 8.14
CA SER A 102 8.89 24.36 7.47
C SER A 102 9.14 24.18 5.97
N PHE A 103 9.00 25.25 5.19
CA PHE A 103 9.24 25.24 3.76
C PHE A 103 10.74 25.08 3.44
N ASP A 104 11.60 25.75 4.21
CA ASP A 104 13.06 25.70 4.03
C ASP A 104 13.61 24.29 4.29
N ASP A 105 13.16 23.64 5.37
CA ASP A 105 13.49 22.24 5.63
C ASP A 105 13.00 21.34 4.48
N HIS A 106 11.85 21.66 3.88
CA HIS A 106 11.31 20.90 2.76
C HIS A 106 12.18 21.00 1.51
N LEU A 107 12.70 22.18 1.20
CA LEU A 107 13.66 22.37 0.10
C LEU A 107 14.92 21.52 0.33
N VAL A 108 15.49 21.58 1.53
CA VAL A 108 16.68 20.79 1.88
C VAL A 108 16.40 19.29 1.77
N ASN A 109 15.26 18.83 2.28
CA ASN A 109 14.89 17.41 2.24
C ASN A 109 14.66 16.92 0.81
N LEU A 110 13.98 17.70 -0.05
CA LEU A 110 13.79 17.38 -1.46
C LEU A 110 15.10 17.33 -2.22
N GLN A 111 15.99 18.30 -2.01
CA GLN A 111 17.30 18.33 -2.65
C GLN A 111 18.10 17.05 -2.32
N ARG A 112 18.14 16.65 -1.04
CA ARG A 112 18.79 15.40 -0.62
C ARG A 112 18.17 14.17 -1.29
N VAL A 113 16.84 14.08 -1.33
CA VAL A 113 16.15 12.97 -2.01
C VAL A 113 16.55 12.91 -3.49
N PHE A 114 16.52 14.03 -4.21
CA PHE A 114 16.90 14.07 -5.61
C PHE A 114 18.36 13.71 -5.85
N ASP A 115 19.27 14.15 -4.98
CA ASP A 115 20.68 13.80 -5.08
C ASP A 115 20.91 12.30 -4.88
N ARG A 116 20.24 11.68 -3.89
CA ARG A 116 20.28 10.23 -3.66
C ARG A 116 19.72 9.45 -4.85
N LEU A 117 18.56 9.84 -5.36
CA LEU A 117 17.97 9.21 -6.55
C LEU A 117 18.90 9.31 -7.76
N ARG A 118 19.52 10.48 -7.98
CA ARG A 118 20.49 10.69 -9.07
C ARG A 118 21.73 9.82 -8.92
N GLN A 119 22.27 9.70 -7.70
CA GLN A 119 23.42 8.83 -7.41
C GLN A 119 23.14 7.35 -7.71
N GLN A 120 21.91 6.89 -7.48
CA GLN A 120 21.48 5.52 -7.78
C GLN A 120 20.95 5.34 -9.21
N GLY A 121 20.95 6.39 -10.04
CA GLY A 121 20.42 6.34 -11.40
C GLY A 121 18.89 6.15 -11.47
N LEU A 122 18.18 6.38 -10.37
CA LEU A 122 16.73 6.27 -10.29
C LEU A 122 16.06 7.51 -10.91
N LYS A 123 15.13 7.26 -11.81
CA LYS A 123 14.37 8.27 -12.57
C LYS A 123 12.99 8.43 -11.98
N ILE A 124 12.58 9.67 -11.76
CA ILE A 124 11.23 10.04 -11.36
C ILE A 124 10.34 10.19 -12.60
N LYS A 125 9.02 10.11 -12.42
CA LYS A 125 8.01 10.45 -13.42
C LYS A 125 7.38 11.80 -13.05
N PRO A 126 7.88 12.93 -13.60
CA PRO A 126 7.45 14.26 -13.16
C PRO A 126 5.95 14.50 -13.26
N SER A 127 5.28 13.94 -14.28
CA SER A 127 3.83 14.08 -14.47
C SER A 127 2.96 13.44 -13.40
N LYS A 128 3.55 12.62 -12.52
CA LYS A 128 2.88 12.01 -11.36
C LYS A 128 3.39 12.52 -10.02
N CYS A 129 4.41 13.39 -10.03
CA CYS A 129 4.93 13.97 -8.80
C CYS A 129 4.08 15.17 -8.39
N THR A 130 3.95 15.41 -7.09
CA THR A 130 3.35 16.63 -6.53
C THR A 130 4.33 17.24 -5.55
N PHE A 131 4.45 18.57 -5.55
CA PHE A 131 5.45 19.26 -4.74
C PHE A 131 4.83 20.38 -3.90
N PHE A 132 5.38 20.59 -2.71
CA PHE A 132 5.06 21.72 -1.81
C PHE A 132 3.57 21.86 -1.51
N GLN A 133 2.88 20.76 -1.26
CA GLN A 133 1.46 20.75 -0.92
C GLN A 133 1.26 20.82 0.60
N SER A 134 0.16 21.40 1.04
CA SER A 134 -0.32 21.33 2.44
C SER A 134 -1.09 20.04 2.75
N GLU A 135 -1.47 19.32 1.68
CA GLU A 135 -2.22 18.07 1.71
C GLU A 135 -1.81 17.20 0.52
N VAL A 136 -1.68 15.89 0.74
CA VAL A 136 -1.50 14.92 -0.35
C VAL A 136 -2.29 13.64 -0.13
N LYS A 137 -2.62 12.96 -1.23
CA LYS A 137 -3.06 11.55 -1.19
C LYS A 137 -1.83 10.65 -1.24
N TYR A 138 -1.68 9.74 -0.28
CA TYR A 138 -0.57 8.79 -0.21
C TYR A 138 -1.07 7.44 0.29
N LEU A 139 -0.83 6.37 -0.48
CA LEU A 139 -1.23 4.98 -0.19
C LEU A 139 -2.70 4.80 0.26
N GLY A 140 -3.63 5.57 -0.31
CA GLY A 140 -5.05 5.50 0.03
C GLY A 140 -5.46 6.31 1.27
N HIS A 141 -4.55 7.11 1.81
CA HIS A 141 -4.83 8.05 2.88
C HIS A 141 -4.64 9.50 2.42
N ARG A 142 -5.35 10.41 3.09
CA ARG A 142 -5.16 11.86 2.99
C ARG A 142 -4.23 12.29 4.12
N VAL A 143 -3.11 12.89 3.77
CA VAL A 143 -2.09 13.36 4.72
C VAL A 143 -2.16 14.88 4.79
N THR A 144 -2.30 15.43 5.99
CA THR A 144 -2.29 16.88 6.27
C THR A 144 -1.52 17.20 7.54
N ALA A 145 -1.44 18.49 7.90
CA ALA A 145 -0.83 18.92 9.16
C ALA A 145 -1.51 18.37 10.43
N ASP A 146 -2.80 18.03 10.34
CA ASP A 146 -3.53 17.39 11.44
C ASP A 146 -3.18 15.89 11.59
N GLY A 147 -2.41 15.34 10.65
CA GLY A 147 -2.04 13.94 10.57
C GLY A 147 -2.68 13.22 9.38
N VAL A 148 -2.82 11.91 9.52
CA VAL A 148 -3.31 11.02 8.46
C VAL A 148 -4.79 10.74 8.68
N ARG A 149 -5.59 10.76 7.61
CA ARG A 149 -7.00 10.38 7.61
C ARG A 149 -7.30 9.46 6.42
N PRO A 150 -8.34 8.61 6.48
CA PRO A 150 -8.81 7.89 5.30
C PRO A 150 -9.16 8.86 4.17
N ASP A 151 -8.90 8.47 2.91
CA ASP A 151 -9.37 9.23 1.76
C ASP A 151 -10.92 9.31 1.79
N PRO A 152 -11.55 10.50 1.68
CA PRO A 152 -13.00 10.65 1.64
C PRO A 152 -13.68 9.74 0.61
N ASP A 153 -13.05 9.48 -0.53
CA ASP A 153 -13.58 8.59 -1.57
C ASP A 153 -13.71 7.15 -1.05
N LYS A 154 -12.78 6.72 -0.19
CA LYS A 154 -12.76 5.39 0.43
C LYS A 154 -13.78 5.29 1.56
N VAL A 155 -13.98 6.37 2.33
CA VAL A 155 -15.06 6.46 3.31
C VAL A 155 -16.42 6.38 2.60
N GLN A 156 -16.58 7.09 1.48
CA GLN A 156 -17.81 7.07 0.71
C GLN A 156 -18.08 5.69 0.10
N ALA A 157 -17.05 4.98 -0.35
CA ALA A 157 -17.17 3.62 -0.83
C ALA A 157 -17.72 2.66 0.23
N VAL A 158 -17.34 2.82 1.51
CA VAL A 158 -17.90 2.02 2.62
C VAL A 158 -19.36 2.37 2.88
N LYS A 159 -19.70 3.66 2.88
CA LYS A 159 -21.09 4.12 3.05
C LYS A 159 -22.01 3.56 1.96
N ASN A 160 -21.53 3.55 0.72
CA ASN A 160 -22.26 3.05 -0.44
C ASN A 160 -22.05 1.55 -0.71
N TRP A 161 -21.34 0.85 0.18
CA TRP A 161 -21.02 -0.56 -0.04
C TRP A 161 -22.31 -1.39 -0.10
N PRO A 162 -22.48 -2.25 -1.13
CA PRO A 162 -23.67 -3.06 -1.29
C PRO A 162 -23.80 -4.08 -0.15
N GLU A 163 -25.03 -4.44 0.20
CA GLU A 163 -25.29 -5.47 1.19
C GLU A 163 -24.63 -6.80 0.79
N PRO A 164 -23.72 -7.36 1.61
CA PRO A 164 -23.07 -8.63 1.31
C PRO A 164 -24.09 -9.74 1.12
N GLN A 165 -24.04 -10.46 -0.01
CA GLN A 165 -24.98 -11.55 -0.29
C GLN A 165 -24.40 -12.93 0.09
N ASN A 166 -23.11 -12.99 0.36
CA ASN A 166 -22.40 -14.22 0.69
C ASN A 166 -21.12 -13.95 1.50
N VAL A 167 -20.49 -15.03 1.94
CA VAL A 167 -19.24 -14.99 2.73
C VAL A 167 -18.09 -14.29 1.99
N LYS A 168 -18.01 -14.41 0.66
CA LYS A 168 -16.95 -13.78 -0.14
C LYS A 168 -17.12 -12.26 -0.16
N ASP A 169 -18.34 -11.78 -0.30
CA ASP A 169 -18.66 -10.35 -0.28
C ASP A 169 -18.36 -9.76 1.11
N LEU A 170 -18.79 -10.46 2.17
CA LEU A 170 -18.54 -10.02 3.55
C LEU A 170 -17.05 -10.01 3.90
N ARG A 171 -16.29 -11.00 3.44
CA ARG A 171 -14.83 -11.02 3.62
C ARG A 171 -14.14 -9.89 2.86
N SER A 172 -14.63 -9.54 1.66
CA SER A 172 -14.12 -8.41 0.89
C SER A 172 -14.37 -7.09 1.63
N PHE A 173 -15.58 -6.90 2.16
CA PHE A 173 -15.95 -5.75 2.98
C PHE A 173 -15.07 -5.64 4.24
N LEU A 174 -14.97 -6.71 5.04
CA LEU A 174 -14.16 -6.72 6.26
C LEU A 174 -12.67 -6.49 5.97
N GLY A 175 -12.15 -7.04 4.87
CA GLY A 175 -10.79 -6.78 4.43
C GLY A 175 -10.54 -5.29 4.13
N PHE A 176 -11.49 -4.64 3.46
CA PHE A 176 -11.43 -3.21 3.19
C PHE A 176 -11.50 -2.38 4.49
N CYS A 177 -12.48 -2.64 5.36
CA CYS A 177 -12.62 -1.91 6.62
C CYS A 177 -11.42 -2.12 7.55
N SER A 178 -10.84 -3.33 7.56
CA SER A 178 -9.65 -3.63 8.35
C SER A 178 -8.43 -2.79 7.94
N PHE A 179 -8.35 -2.32 6.69
CA PHE A 179 -7.28 -1.42 6.26
C PHE A 179 -7.36 -0.05 6.95
N TYR A 180 -8.56 0.41 7.33
CA TYR A 180 -8.77 1.69 8.00
C TYR A 180 -9.07 1.56 9.50
N ARG A 181 -8.87 0.37 10.09
CA ARG A 181 -9.28 0.06 11.48
C ARG A 181 -8.73 1.01 12.55
N ARG A 182 -7.55 1.62 12.35
CA ARG A 182 -6.95 2.60 13.30
C ARG A 182 -7.78 3.88 13.41
N PHE A 183 -8.61 4.18 12.41
CA PHE A 183 -9.49 5.36 12.36
C PHE A 183 -10.91 5.06 12.85
N VAL A 184 -11.22 3.80 13.16
CA VAL A 184 -12.55 3.37 13.62
C VAL A 184 -12.46 3.04 15.11
N VAL A 185 -13.14 3.84 15.94
CA VAL A 185 -13.21 3.61 17.38
C VAL A 185 -13.83 2.24 17.64
N ASP A 186 -13.18 1.45 18.50
CA ASP A 186 -13.67 0.13 18.89
C ASP A 186 -13.95 -0.83 17.70
N PHE A 187 -13.19 -0.72 16.60
CA PHE A 187 -13.37 -1.54 15.39
C PHE A 187 -13.59 -3.04 15.68
N ALA A 188 -12.82 -3.61 16.61
CA ALA A 188 -12.94 -5.02 16.98
C ALA A 188 -14.30 -5.37 17.57
N LYS A 189 -14.92 -4.46 18.35
CA LYS A 189 -16.26 -4.64 18.90
C LYS A 189 -17.31 -4.49 17.79
N THR A 190 -17.18 -3.47 16.95
CA THR A 190 -18.10 -3.20 15.84
C THR A 190 -18.11 -4.32 14.80
N ALA A 191 -16.94 -4.85 14.44
CA ALA A 191 -16.80 -5.91 13.46
C ALA A 191 -17.06 -7.33 14.02
N LYS A 192 -17.22 -7.49 15.34
CA LYS A 192 -17.38 -8.81 15.99
C LYS A 192 -18.56 -9.61 15.42
N PRO A 193 -19.78 -9.06 15.26
CA PRO A 193 -20.91 -9.82 14.71
C PRO A 193 -20.65 -10.25 13.25
N LEU A 194 -20.01 -9.39 12.47
CA LEU A 194 -19.65 -9.67 11.07
C LEU A 194 -18.62 -10.81 10.97
N HIS A 195 -17.60 -10.81 11.83
CA HIS A 195 -16.63 -11.90 11.90
C HIS A 195 -17.27 -13.22 12.37
N ALA A 196 -18.22 -13.16 13.31
CA ALA A 196 -18.97 -14.32 13.75
C ALA A 196 -19.81 -14.93 12.61
N LEU A 197 -20.45 -14.09 11.79
CA LEU A 197 -21.19 -14.54 10.61
C LEU A 197 -20.27 -15.27 9.61
N VAL A 198 -19.10 -14.70 9.28
CA VAL A 198 -18.11 -15.37 8.42
C VAL A 198 -17.69 -16.73 8.98
N SER A 199 -17.34 -16.78 10.27
CA SER A 199 -16.89 -18.01 10.93
C SER A 199 -17.96 -19.10 10.88
N THR A 200 -19.19 -18.74 11.25
CA THR A 200 -20.34 -19.65 11.28
C THR A 200 -20.67 -20.17 9.88
N SER A 201 -20.70 -19.29 8.87
CA SER A 201 -20.97 -19.71 7.49
C SER A 201 -19.88 -20.64 6.93
N LEU A 202 -18.60 -20.39 7.24
CA LEU A 202 -17.50 -21.28 6.83
C LEU A 202 -17.58 -22.65 7.52
N GLN A 203 -17.96 -22.69 8.80
CA GLN A 203 -18.18 -23.95 9.52
C GLN A 203 -19.33 -24.75 8.91
N ASN A 204 -20.45 -24.09 8.58
CA ASN A 204 -21.60 -24.73 7.95
C ASN A 204 -21.27 -25.29 6.55
N GLN A 205 -20.50 -24.54 5.74
CA GLN A 205 -20.01 -25.02 4.44
C GLN A 205 -19.12 -26.26 4.57
N ARG A 206 -18.19 -26.27 5.54
CA ARG A 206 -17.32 -27.44 5.80
C ARG A 206 -18.11 -28.65 6.28
N ALA A 207 -19.14 -28.43 7.11
CA ALA A 207 -20.02 -29.47 7.62
C ALA A 207 -21.11 -29.89 6.61
N LYS A 208 -21.11 -29.35 5.38
CA LYS A 208 -22.15 -29.57 4.35
C LYS A 208 -23.57 -29.34 4.88
N LYS A 209 -23.74 -28.39 5.80
CA LYS A 209 -25.05 -27.99 6.31
C LYS A 209 -25.69 -27.00 5.34
N GLU A 210 -26.95 -27.21 5.00
CA GLU A 210 -27.78 -26.29 4.19
C GLU A 210 -28.27 -25.09 5.01
N THR A 211 -27.35 -24.41 5.71
CA THR A 211 -27.69 -23.18 6.41
C THR A 211 -27.41 -21.99 5.49
N PRO A 212 -28.43 -21.21 5.10
CA PRO A 212 -28.25 -20.06 4.21
C PRO A 212 -27.41 -18.98 4.90
N PHE A 213 -26.69 -18.21 4.10
CA PHE A 213 -26.07 -16.98 4.57
C PHE A 213 -27.18 -15.98 4.91
N LEU A 214 -27.31 -15.63 6.20
CA LEU A 214 -28.36 -14.75 6.68
C LEU A 214 -27.76 -13.41 7.14
N TRP A 215 -27.92 -12.39 6.30
CA TRP A 215 -27.67 -11.01 6.70
C TRP A 215 -28.86 -10.51 7.53
N THR A 216 -28.60 -9.79 8.62
CA THR A 216 -29.65 -9.31 9.54
C THR A 216 -29.48 -7.82 9.80
N ASN A 217 -30.50 -7.19 10.40
CA ASN A 217 -30.45 -5.78 10.79
C ASN A 217 -29.28 -5.45 11.74
N GLU A 218 -28.89 -6.39 12.59
CA GLU A 218 -27.70 -6.26 13.44
C GLU A 218 -26.43 -6.14 12.58
N HIS A 219 -26.25 -7.04 11.61
CA HIS A 219 -25.12 -6.98 10.68
C HIS A 219 -25.14 -5.68 9.85
N GLN A 220 -26.31 -5.23 9.39
CA GLN A 220 -26.46 -3.97 8.67
C GLN A 220 -26.03 -2.77 9.53
N LEU A 221 -26.50 -2.68 10.77
CA LEU A 221 -26.14 -1.61 11.70
C LEU A 221 -24.62 -1.58 11.94
N HIS A 222 -24.01 -2.73 12.21
CA HIS A 222 -22.57 -2.84 12.44
C HIS A 222 -21.72 -2.56 11.18
N SER A 223 -22.29 -2.66 9.98
CA SER A 223 -21.59 -2.34 8.73
C SER A 223 -21.54 -0.84 8.39
N LYS A 224 -22.41 -0.02 8.98
CA LYS A 224 -22.57 1.41 8.64
C LYS A 224 -22.07 2.37 9.73
N ASN A 225 -21.77 1.85 10.93
CA ASN A 225 -21.12 2.56 12.03
C ASN A 225 -19.59 2.50 11.92
#